data_AF-A0A814Z7M7-F1
#
_entry.id   AF-A0A814Z7M7-F1
#
_cell.length_a   1.000
_cell.length_b   1.000
_cell.length_c   1.000
_cell.angle_alpha   90.00
_cell.angle_beta   90.00
_cell.angle_gamma   90.00
#
_symmetry.space_group_name_H-M   'P 1'
#
loop_
_entity.id
_entity.type
_entity.pdbx_description
1 polymer ?
#
loop_
_entity_poly.entity_id
_entity_poly.type
_entity_poly.pdbx_seq_one_letter_code
_entity_poly.pdbx_strand_id
1 'polypeptide(L)'
;MFSSVVLFAFGFIVAVNGFYSSSDDVIQLDPSNFDRLVTQSSDVWIIEFYASWCGHCKNLVPEWKRAATALKGIVKIGAVDADTHKSLGSQYGVSGFPTIKVFGANKGSPTNYQGGRTADAIVGEALNQLKTIANERLGKRGGSGGSSGGSGGNDAIEITDSNFQSTVLDSEEPWLVEFMAPWCGHCKNLAPEWTRAATELKGKFKLGVVDATVHTQIAQRYGIQGFPTIKFFPAGKKDGQAEEYNGGRSSSDIVAWCLDKHQANIPPPEVVEITSQAVLESNCAEKQLCIVSFLPHILDCQSACRNKHIAMLKKFGESYKRNGWGWLWVEGFRQLNLEESVGVGGFGYPAQVAINTRKGKYVVLKGSFSETGISAFLRELSTGRLTSPLVPLSNVADGKLPTIVDSEPWDGKDGKIDVVEDIDLSDVNMDDDDDIDVKKTKIDL
;
A
#
# COMPACT_ATOMS: atom_id res chain seq x y z
N MET A 1 75.55 51.94 -35.04
CA MET A 1 75.29 51.85 -33.59
C MET A 1 74.30 52.97 -33.29
N PHE A 2 73.02 52.73 -33.04
CA PHE A 2 72.46 52.06 -31.86
C PHE A 2 71.21 51.25 -32.22
N SER A 3 71.14 50.03 -31.67
CA SER A 3 69.99 49.13 -31.75
C SER A 3 68.92 49.61 -30.77
N SER A 4 67.73 49.97 -31.24
CA SER A 4 66.57 50.24 -30.38
C SER A 4 65.74 48.97 -30.27
N VAL A 5 65.82 48.32 -29.11
CA VAL A 5 64.99 47.17 -28.74
C VAL A 5 63.60 47.70 -28.39
N VAL A 6 62.62 47.41 -29.24
CA VAL A 6 61.19 47.62 -28.93
C VAL A 6 60.70 46.39 -28.17
N LEU A 7 60.44 46.58 -26.88
CA LEU A 7 59.83 45.57 -26.01
C LEU A 7 58.33 45.46 -26.35
N PHE A 8 57.93 44.44 -27.10
CA PHE A 8 56.52 44.08 -27.23
C PHE A 8 56.07 43.31 -25.99
N ALA A 9 55.34 43.98 -25.10
CA ALA A 9 54.61 43.32 -24.02
C ALA A 9 53.44 42.54 -24.62
N PHE A 10 53.63 41.24 -24.86
CA PHE A 10 52.52 40.32 -25.13
C PHE A 10 51.70 40.17 -23.85
N GLY A 11 50.56 40.86 -23.79
CA GLY A 11 49.54 40.60 -22.79
C GLY A 11 48.97 39.20 -23.00
N PHE A 12 49.32 38.26 -22.15
CA PHE A 12 48.64 36.97 -22.05
C PHE A 12 47.20 37.25 -21.58
N ILE A 13 46.23 37.19 -22.50
CA ILE A 13 44.82 37.11 -22.12
C ILE A 13 44.62 35.68 -21.60
N VAL A 14 44.60 35.53 -20.27
CA VAL A 14 44.16 34.28 -19.64
C VAL A 14 42.65 34.18 -19.83
N ALA A 15 42.22 33.39 -20.81
CA ALA A 15 40.82 33.01 -20.95
C ALA A 15 40.44 32.12 -19.75
N VAL A 16 39.64 32.67 -18.83
CA VAL A 16 39.09 31.93 -17.69
C VAL A 16 37.98 31.01 -18.24
N ASN A 17 38.29 29.74 -18.44
CA ASN A 17 37.30 28.73 -18.83
C ASN A 17 36.39 28.43 -17.63
N GLY A 18 35.23 29.10 -17.57
CA GLY A 18 34.14 28.73 -16.68
C GLY A 18 33.56 27.36 -17.05
N PHE A 19 33.06 26.61 -16.07
CA PHE A 19 32.46 25.27 -16.31
C PHE A 19 31.13 25.32 -17.08
N TYR A 20 30.48 26.48 -17.08
CA TYR A 20 29.19 26.71 -17.68
C TYR A 20 29.32 27.81 -18.74
N SER A 21 28.49 27.76 -19.78
CA SER A 21 28.42 28.78 -20.83
C SER A 21 26.98 29.27 -21.02
N SER A 22 26.79 30.30 -21.84
CA SER A 22 25.46 30.84 -22.16
C SER A 22 24.56 29.88 -22.97
N SER A 23 25.11 28.78 -23.49
CA SER A 23 24.34 27.75 -24.20
C SER A 23 23.78 26.66 -23.26
N ASP A 24 24.23 26.62 -22.00
CA ASP A 24 23.73 25.69 -21.01
C ASP A 24 22.45 26.24 -20.35
N ASP A 25 21.59 25.35 -19.84
CA ASP A 25 20.42 25.76 -19.03
C ASP A 25 20.79 26.18 -17.59
N VAL A 26 22.08 26.17 -17.25
CA VAL A 26 22.62 26.61 -15.95
C VAL A 26 22.81 28.13 -15.97
N ILE A 27 22.19 28.83 -15.02
CA ILE A 27 22.28 30.29 -14.92
C ILE A 27 23.55 30.66 -14.16
N GLN A 28 24.44 31.41 -14.81
CA GLN A 28 25.64 31.91 -14.15
C GLN A 28 25.30 33.09 -13.25
N LEU A 29 25.75 32.99 -12.00
CA LEU A 29 25.46 33.96 -10.96
C LEU A 29 26.76 34.59 -10.45
N ASP A 30 26.70 35.90 -10.25
CA ASP A 30 27.80 36.73 -9.79
C ASP A 30 27.27 37.86 -8.88
N PRO A 31 28.13 38.62 -8.18
CA PRO A 31 27.68 39.68 -7.27
C PRO A 31 26.79 40.76 -7.90
N SER A 32 26.87 40.99 -9.21
CA SER A 32 26.07 42.00 -9.91
C SER A 32 24.63 41.55 -10.18
N ASN A 33 24.38 40.24 -10.23
CA ASN A 33 23.09 39.68 -10.62
C ASN A 33 22.43 38.80 -9.54
N PHE A 34 23.18 38.33 -8.55
CA PHE A 34 22.70 37.33 -7.59
C PHE A 34 21.48 37.82 -6.81
N ASP A 35 21.52 39.04 -6.29
CA ASP A 35 20.42 39.57 -5.47
C ASP A 35 19.13 39.69 -6.31
N ARG A 36 19.24 40.34 -7.47
CA ARG A 36 18.11 40.51 -8.40
C ARG A 36 17.51 39.19 -8.88
N LEU A 37 18.34 38.19 -9.19
CA LEU A 37 17.87 36.92 -9.76
C LEU A 37 17.41 35.93 -8.69
N VAL A 38 18.07 35.88 -7.54
CA VAL A 38 17.87 34.84 -6.53
C VAL A 38 17.07 35.36 -5.35
N THR A 39 17.56 36.38 -4.64
CA THR A 39 16.97 36.81 -3.35
C THR A 39 15.67 37.59 -3.54
N GLN A 40 15.56 38.38 -4.61
CA GLN A 40 14.37 39.14 -4.96
C GLN A 40 13.35 38.33 -5.78
N SER A 41 13.69 37.11 -6.20
CA SER A 41 12.80 36.25 -6.98
C SER A 41 11.93 35.36 -6.09
N SER A 42 10.69 35.13 -6.54
CA SER A 42 9.78 34.14 -5.95
C SER A 42 10.10 32.70 -6.35
N ASP A 43 10.98 32.49 -7.34
CA ASP A 43 11.33 31.17 -7.84
C ASP A 43 12.16 30.39 -6.83
N VAL A 44 12.08 29.05 -6.89
CA VAL A 44 13.01 28.18 -6.16
C VAL A 44 14.33 28.15 -6.91
N TRP A 45 15.43 28.31 -6.19
CA TRP A 45 16.78 28.23 -6.75
C TRP A 45 17.59 27.13 -6.08
N ILE A 46 18.31 26.35 -6.87
CA ILE A 46 19.36 25.44 -6.39
C ILE A 46 20.67 25.89 -7.03
N ILE A 47 21.64 26.23 -6.19
CA ILE A 47 22.85 26.93 -6.61
C ILE A 47 24.08 26.15 -6.18
N GLU A 48 24.93 25.82 -7.16
CA GLU A 48 26.27 25.27 -6.92
C GLU A 48 27.26 26.43 -6.71
N PHE A 49 28.00 26.40 -5.62
CA PHE A 49 29.19 27.20 -5.39
C PHE A 49 30.42 26.35 -5.68
N TYR A 50 31.18 26.72 -6.71
CA TYR A 50 32.30 25.94 -7.24
C TYR A 50 33.59 26.76 -7.34
N ALA A 51 34.68 26.07 -7.70
CA ALA A 51 35.95 26.66 -8.09
C ALA A 51 36.45 26.00 -9.39
N SER A 52 37.03 26.78 -10.31
CA SER A 52 37.46 26.31 -11.64
C SER A 52 38.56 25.22 -11.61
N TRP A 53 39.35 25.16 -10.53
CA TRP A 53 40.38 24.15 -10.33
C TRP A 53 39.88 22.88 -9.61
N CYS A 54 38.68 22.87 -9.05
CA CYS A 54 38.15 21.80 -8.21
C CYS A 54 37.74 20.55 -9.03
N GLY A 55 38.40 19.41 -8.77
CA GLY A 55 38.12 18.14 -9.45
C GLY A 55 36.71 17.58 -9.20
N HIS A 56 36.22 17.65 -7.96
CA HIS A 56 34.85 17.22 -7.63
C HIS A 56 33.77 18.07 -8.32
N CYS A 57 34.08 19.34 -8.56
CA CYS A 57 33.21 20.27 -9.26
C CYS A 57 33.16 19.91 -10.75
N LYS A 58 34.31 19.63 -11.38
CA LYS A 58 34.39 19.12 -12.76
C LYS A 58 33.55 17.85 -12.97
N ASN A 59 33.57 16.93 -12.01
CA ASN A 59 32.77 15.70 -12.06
C ASN A 59 31.26 15.95 -11.92
N LEU A 60 30.85 17.04 -11.26
CA LEU A 60 29.45 17.40 -11.08
C LEU A 60 28.86 18.07 -12.33
N VAL A 61 29.67 18.76 -13.13
CA VAL A 61 29.22 19.53 -14.31
C VAL A 61 28.23 18.77 -15.21
N PRO A 62 28.46 17.50 -15.63
CA PRO A 62 27.53 16.80 -16.51
C PRO A 62 26.16 16.58 -15.87
N GLU A 63 26.13 16.18 -14.59
CA GLU A 63 24.90 15.94 -13.84
C GLU A 63 24.20 17.26 -13.50
N TRP A 64 24.94 18.34 -13.23
CA TRP A 64 24.40 19.68 -12.99
C TRP A 64 23.70 20.24 -14.23
N LYS A 65 24.31 20.09 -15.41
CA LYS A 65 23.70 20.48 -16.69
C LYS A 65 22.44 19.66 -16.98
N ARG A 66 22.49 18.34 -16.77
CA ARG A 66 21.31 17.47 -16.94
C ARG A 66 20.17 17.88 -16.01
N ALA A 67 20.45 18.16 -14.74
CA ALA A 67 19.45 18.64 -13.79
C ALA A 67 18.86 20.00 -14.21
N ALA A 68 19.70 20.93 -14.68
CA ALA A 68 19.26 22.23 -15.18
C ALA A 68 18.32 22.11 -16.38
N THR A 69 18.63 21.24 -17.34
CA THR A 69 17.76 20.96 -18.49
C THR A 69 16.46 20.30 -18.05
N ALA A 70 16.51 19.32 -17.15
CA ALA A 70 15.31 18.62 -16.66
C ALA A 70 14.36 19.53 -15.87
N LEU A 71 14.90 20.50 -15.13
CA LEU A 71 14.13 21.44 -14.30
C LEU A 71 13.80 22.75 -15.01
N LYS A 72 14.13 22.88 -16.29
CA LYS A 72 13.93 24.11 -17.06
C LYS A 72 12.47 24.56 -17.02
N GLY A 73 12.26 25.77 -16.50
CA GLY A 73 10.92 26.36 -16.34
C GLY A 73 10.18 25.95 -15.06
N ILE A 74 10.75 25.05 -14.24
CA ILE A 74 10.15 24.55 -13.00
C ILE A 74 10.93 25.06 -11.78
N VAL A 75 12.25 24.81 -11.73
CA VAL A 75 13.18 25.29 -10.70
C VAL A 75 14.40 25.89 -11.38
N LYS A 76 14.95 26.98 -10.83
CA LYS A 76 16.13 27.65 -11.41
C LYS A 76 17.40 26.98 -10.89
N ILE A 77 18.24 26.51 -11.80
CA ILE A 77 19.56 25.95 -11.47
C ILE A 77 20.62 27.00 -11.76
N GLY A 78 21.38 27.37 -10.72
CA GLY A 78 22.42 28.39 -10.78
C GLY A 78 23.81 27.85 -10.48
N ALA A 79 24.84 28.58 -10.91
CA ALA A 79 26.22 28.30 -10.55
C ALA A 79 26.97 29.60 -10.25
N VAL A 80 27.72 29.60 -9.14
CA VAL A 80 28.58 30.70 -8.70
C VAL A 80 30.02 30.19 -8.62
N ASP A 81 30.93 30.83 -9.36
CA ASP A 81 32.37 30.65 -9.09
C ASP A 81 32.73 31.43 -7.83
N ALA A 82 32.80 30.72 -6.71
CA ALA A 82 33.06 31.29 -5.39
C ALA A 82 34.55 31.36 -5.06
N ASP A 83 35.43 30.82 -5.90
CA ASP A 83 36.87 31.12 -5.82
C ASP A 83 37.18 32.49 -6.43
N THR A 84 36.49 32.83 -7.53
CA THR A 84 36.53 34.18 -8.12
C THR A 84 35.75 35.19 -7.26
N HIS A 85 34.56 34.82 -6.77
CA HIS A 85 33.67 35.71 -6.00
C HIS A 85 33.59 35.32 -4.52
N LYS A 86 34.73 35.38 -3.81
CA LYS A 86 34.88 34.90 -2.43
C LYS A 86 33.91 35.55 -1.43
N SER A 87 33.60 36.84 -1.60
CA SER A 87 32.67 37.56 -0.74
C SER A 87 31.26 36.96 -0.78
N LEU A 88 30.77 36.65 -1.99
CA LEU A 88 29.46 36.04 -2.20
C LEU A 88 29.40 34.60 -1.66
N GLY A 89 30.46 33.81 -1.86
CA GLY A 89 30.56 32.47 -1.25
C GLY A 89 30.58 32.53 0.29
N SER A 90 31.37 33.45 0.84
CA SER A 90 31.52 33.62 2.29
C SER A 90 30.22 34.10 2.96
N GLN A 91 29.45 34.97 2.29
CA GLN A 91 28.15 35.44 2.77
C GLN A 91 27.19 34.29 3.09
N TYR A 92 27.27 33.20 2.32
CA TYR A 92 26.44 32.02 2.54
C TYR A 92 27.19 30.89 3.28
N GLY A 93 28.37 31.14 3.83
CA GLY A 93 29.12 30.16 4.61
C GLY A 93 29.70 29.02 3.77
N VAL A 94 30.10 29.29 2.53
CA VAL A 94 30.80 28.31 1.68
C VAL A 94 32.26 28.22 2.12
N SER A 95 32.62 27.09 2.73
CA SER A 95 33.99 26.81 3.21
C SER A 95 34.72 25.75 2.38
N GLY A 96 34.08 25.19 1.35
CA GLY A 96 34.65 24.15 0.49
C GLY A 96 33.83 23.94 -0.78
N PHE A 97 34.42 23.26 -1.77
CA PHE A 97 33.84 23.11 -3.11
C PHE A 97 33.69 21.64 -3.53
N PRO A 98 32.62 21.26 -4.27
CA PRO A 98 31.43 22.08 -4.51
C PRO A 98 30.52 22.08 -3.28
N THR A 99 29.90 23.24 -2.99
CA THR A 99 28.83 23.38 -2.00
C THR A 99 27.54 23.72 -2.73
N ILE A 100 26.47 22.97 -2.49
CA ILE A 100 25.17 23.22 -3.12
C ILE A 100 24.22 23.77 -2.06
N LYS A 101 23.52 24.85 -2.40
CA LYS A 101 22.50 25.46 -1.54
C LYS A 101 21.16 25.56 -2.22
N VAL A 102 20.11 25.40 -1.42
CA VAL A 102 18.72 25.51 -1.87
C VAL A 102 18.11 26.76 -1.27
N PHE A 103 17.58 27.61 -2.14
CA PHE A 103 16.91 28.85 -1.84
C PHE A 103 15.42 28.65 -2.12
N GLY A 104 14.69 28.21 -1.08
CA GLY A 104 13.24 27.96 -1.12
C GLY A 104 12.39 29.23 -0.98
N ALA A 105 11.23 29.14 -0.32
CA ALA A 105 10.34 30.30 -0.13
C ALA A 105 10.99 31.42 0.69
N ASN A 106 11.69 31.08 1.78
CA ASN A 106 12.46 32.06 2.56
C ASN A 106 13.88 32.20 2.01
N LYS A 107 14.11 33.21 1.18
CA LYS A 107 15.42 33.50 0.58
C LYS A 107 16.49 33.92 1.59
N GLY A 108 16.09 34.37 2.79
CA GLY A 108 17.02 34.76 3.85
C GLY A 108 17.62 33.59 4.63
N SER A 109 17.12 32.37 4.45
CA SER A 109 17.60 31.17 5.14
C SER A 109 17.81 30.00 4.19
N PRO A 110 18.77 30.09 3.24
CA PRO A 110 19.08 29.00 2.33
C PRO A 110 19.62 27.78 3.08
N THR A 111 19.19 26.59 2.68
CA THR A 111 19.62 25.33 3.28
C THR A 111 20.74 24.69 2.48
N ASN A 112 21.59 23.90 3.13
CA ASN A 112 22.62 23.13 2.43
C ASN A 112 21.98 21.87 1.84
N TYR A 113 22.25 21.60 0.56
CA TYR A 113 21.91 20.33 -0.05
C TYR A 113 22.85 19.23 0.45
N GLN A 114 22.28 18.12 0.94
CA GLN A 114 23.02 16.97 1.47
C GLN A 114 22.79 15.68 0.68
N GLY A 115 22.02 15.75 -0.42
CA GLY A 115 21.71 14.61 -1.26
C GLY A 115 22.86 14.19 -2.18
N GLY A 116 22.62 13.13 -2.96
CA GLY A 116 23.58 12.63 -3.95
C GLY A 116 23.90 13.66 -5.04
N ARG A 117 25.11 13.60 -5.60
CA ARG A 117 25.56 14.52 -6.67
C ARG A 117 25.19 14.00 -8.07
N THR A 118 23.99 13.46 -8.22
CA THR A 118 23.42 12.99 -9.49
C THR A 118 22.23 13.87 -9.89
N ALA A 119 21.93 13.91 -11.18
CA ALA A 119 20.84 14.72 -11.71
C ALA A 119 19.50 14.33 -11.06
N ASP A 120 19.24 13.03 -10.92
CA ASP A 120 17.99 12.52 -10.33
C ASP A 120 17.82 12.94 -8.87
N ALA A 121 18.90 12.93 -8.07
CA ALA A 121 18.84 13.36 -6.68
C ALA A 121 18.59 14.88 -6.54
N ILE A 122 19.22 15.68 -7.41
CA ILE A 122 19.01 17.13 -7.47
C ILE A 122 17.58 17.47 -7.91
N VAL A 123 17.05 16.76 -8.92
CA VAL A 123 15.65 16.89 -9.37
C VAL A 123 14.69 16.50 -8.26
N GLY A 124 14.95 15.41 -7.54
CA GLY A 124 14.13 14.97 -6.41
C GLY A 124 14.04 16.03 -5.31
N GLU A 125 15.16 16.64 -4.93
CA GLU A 125 15.17 17.75 -3.97
C GLU A 125 14.37 18.95 -4.47
N ALA A 126 14.56 19.33 -5.74
CA ALA A 126 13.84 20.45 -6.36
C ALA A 126 12.32 20.27 -6.27
N LEU A 127 11.83 19.06 -6.58
CA LEU A 127 10.40 18.73 -6.48
C LEU A 127 9.91 18.72 -5.03
N ASN A 128 10.72 18.26 -4.07
CA ASN A 128 10.38 18.26 -2.65
C ASN A 128 10.21 19.70 -2.11
N GLN A 129 11.09 20.60 -2.50
CA GLN A 129 11.00 22.03 -2.15
C GLN A 129 9.73 22.66 -2.72
N LEU A 130 9.40 22.37 -3.98
CA LEU A 130 8.15 22.84 -4.59
C LEU A 130 6.92 22.31 -3.86
N LYS A 131 6.92 21.03 -3.46
CA LYS A 131 5.83 20.42 -2.69
C LYS A 131 5.68 21.09 -1.32
N THR A 132 6.78 21.37 -0.63
CA THR A 132 6.79 22.06 0.67
C THR A 132 6.16 23.45 0.53
N ILE A 133 6.60 24.23 -0.45
CA ILE A 133 6.07 25.57 -0.72
C ILE A 133 4.59 25.51 -1.09
N ALA A 134 4.16 24.54 -1.91
CA ALA A 134 2.77 24.36 -2.26
C ALA A 134 1.90 24.07 -1.03
N ASN A 135 2.37 23.21 -0.13
CA ASN A 135 1.67 22.88 1.12
C ASN A 135 1.58 24.07 2.08
N GLU A 136 2.66 24.87 2.20
CA GLU A 136 2.65 26.11 2.99
C GLU A 136 1.62 27.11 2.45
N ARG A 137 1.57 27.29 1.12
CA ARG A 137 0.59 28.17 0.46
C ARG A 137 -0.85 27.71 0.63
N LEU A 138 -1.06 26.40 0.75
CA LEU A 138 -2.37 25.80 1.05
C LEU A 138 -2.76 25.92 2.53
N GLY A 139 -1.96 26.56 3.39
CA GLY A 139 -2.31 26.85 4.78
C GLY A 139 -2.17 25.65 5.73
N LYS A 140 -1.52 24.56 5.31
CA LYS A 140 -1.21 23.41 6.18
C LYS A 140 -0.03 23.76 7.10
N ARG A 141 -0.30 24.50 8.18
CA ARG A 141 0.69 24.80 9.24
C ARG A 141 0.91 23.58 10.13
N GLY A 142 2.08 22.96 10.01
CA GLY A 142 2.68 22.07 11.01
C GLY A 142 4.04 22.65 11.42
N GLY A 143 4.30 22.77 12.72
CA GLY A 143 5.30 23.65 13.30
C GLY A 143 6.77 23.33 12.96
N SER A 144 7.57 24.38 12.91
CA SER A 144 9.04 24.34 12.85
C SER A 144 9.62 24.12 14.25
N GLY A 145 10.59 23.21 14.36
CA GLY A 145 11.46 23.12 15.54
C GLY A 145 12.22 21.80 15.64
N GLY A 146 13.39 21.72 14.99
CA GLY A 146 14.41 20.69 15.30
C GLY A 146 15.06 20.06 14.08
N SER A 147 16.25 20.53 13.72
CA SER A 147 17.07 20.00 12.64
C SER A 147 17.91 18.81 13.13
N SER A 148 17.70 17.63 12.54
CA SER A 148 18.78 16.66 12.29
C SER A 148 18.32 15.52 11.38
N GLY A 149 19.05 15.31 10.28
CA GLY A 149 19.22 13.98 9.70
C GLY A 149 18.27 13.57 8.57
N GLY A 150 18.60 14.01 7.35
CA GLY A 150 18.43 13.25 6.10
C GLY A 150 17.11 12.50 5.86
N SER A 151 16.22 13.10 5.09
CA SER A 151 15.11 12.34 4.48
C SER A 151 14.61 13.04 3.22
N GLY A 152 15.25 12.71 2.10
CA GLY A 152 14.62 12.84 0.80
C GLY A 152 13.60 11.71 0.67
N GLY A 153 12.33 12.01 0.91
CA GLY A 153 11.22 11.12 0.60
C GLY A 153 11.29 9.75 1.28
N ASN A 154 11.49 9.67 2.59
CA ASN A 154 11.39 8.37 3.25
C ASN A 154 9.91 7.98 3.41
N ASP A 155 9.48 6.96 2.66
CA ASP A 155 8.29 6.17 3.02
C ASP A 155 8.48 5.45 4.38
N ALA A 156 9.72 5.45 4.92
CA ALA A 156 10.02 5.09 6.29
C ALA A 156 9.63 6.23 7.25
N ILE A 157 8.77 5.90 8.21
CA ILE A 157 8.10 6.85 9.11
C ILE A 157 9.00 7.10 10.33
N GLU A 158 9.19 8.35 10.72
CA GLU A 158 9.91 8.68 11.95
C GLU A 158 9.04 8.33 13.17
N ILE A 159 9.61 7.55 14.07
CA ILE A 159 8.96 7.07 15.28
C ILE A 159 9.68 7.62 16.50
N THR A 160 8.90 8.21 17.40
CA THR A 160 9.36 8.90 18.60
C THR A 160 8.65 8.35 19.83
N ASP A 161 9.17 8.64 21.03
CA ASP A 161 8.53 8.28 22.30
C ASP A 161 7.05 8.70 22.37
N SER A 162 6.70 9.84 21.78
CA SER A 162 5.34 10.39 21.83
C SER A 162 4.37 9.80 20.81
N ASN A 163 4.86 9.24 19.70
CA ASN A 163 4.00 8.75 18.62
C ASN A 163 3.96 7.21 18.50
N PHE A 164 4.87 6.49 19.16
CA PHE A 164 4.99 5.04 19.01
C PHE A 164 3.71 4.28 19.35
N GLN A 165 3.01 4.67 20.43
CA GLN A 165 1.76 4.04 20.81
C GLN A 165 0.72 4.17 19.69
N SER A 166 0.40 5.39 19.28
CA SER A 166 -0.64 5.66 18.28
C SER A 166 -0.26 5.16 16.88
N THR A 167 1.02 5.20 16.53
CA THR A 167 1.49 4.92 15.17
C THR A 167 1.80 3.44 14.96
N VAL A 168 2.44 2.79 15.93
CA VAL A 168 2.88 1.39 15.81
C VAL A 168 1.94 0.44 16.53
N LEU A 169 1.64 0.69 17.82
CA LEU A 169 0.90 -0.27 18.65
C LEU A 169 -0.61 -0.27 18.38
N ASP A 170 -1.20 0.89 18.14
CA ASP A 170 -2.64 1.03 17.85
C ASP A 170 -2.96 0.80 16.36
N SER A 171 -1.93 0.63 15.51
CA SER A 171 -2.09 0.32 14.09
C SER A 171 -2.49 -1.14 13.88
N GLU A 172 -3.40 -1.40 12.95
CA GLU A 172 -3.72 -2.77 12.53
C GLU A 172 -2.73 -3.34 11.51
N GLU A 173 -1.91 -2.48 10.89
CA GLU A 173 -0.93 -2.88 9.89
C GLU A 173 0.32 -3.51 10.56
N PRO A 174 1.04 -4.40 9.87
CA PRO A 174 2.31 -4.92 10.38
C PRO A 174 3.43 -3.87 10.23
N TRP A 175 4.26 -3.77 11.27
CA TRP A 175 5.34 -2.77 11.35
C TRP A 175 6.71 -3.41 11.50
N LEU A 176 7.69 -2.85 10.80
CA LEU A 176 9.10 -3.13 11.02
C LEU A 176 9.77 -1.82 11.47
N VAL A 177 10.41 -1.82 12.64
CA VAL A 177 10.98 -0.60 13.23
C VAL A 177 12.48 -0.78 13.42
N GLU A 178 13.27 0.08 12.76
CA GLU A 178 14.71 0.18 12.94
C GLU A 178 15.02 1.10 14.12
N PHE A 179 15.73 0.57 15.12
CA PHE A 179 16.36 1.34 16.19
C PHE A 179 17.80 1.64 15.78
N MET A 180 18.09 2.92 15.55
CA MET A 180 19.35 3.39 14.97
C MET A 180 20.01 4.48 15.82
N ALA A 181 21.25 4.81 15.46
CA ALA A 181 21.96 5.97 15.97
C ALA A 181 22.61 6.74 14.80
N PRO A 182 22.56 8.09 14.80
CA PRO A 182 22.97 8.91 13.65
C PRO A 182 24.47 8.84 13.34
N TRP A 183 25.29 8.48 14.33
CA TRP A 183 26.73 8.30 14.19
C TRP A 183 27.15 6.87 13.79
N CYS A 184 26.23 5.90 13.81
CA CYS A 184 26.55 4.49 13.53
C CYS A 184 26.73 4.24 12.02
N GLY A 185 27.92 3.77 11.63
CA GLY A 185 28.24 3.47 10.22
C GLY A 185 27.35 2.38 9.61
N HIS A 186 27.00 1.34 10.38
CA HIS A 186 26.09 0.29 9.91
C HIS A 186 24.66 0.80 9.68
N CYS A 187 24.18 1.76 10.48
CA CYS A 187 22.87 2.40 10.28
C CYS A 187 22.88 3.26 9.00
N LYS A 188 23.96 4.02 8.78
CA LYS A 188 24.12 4.82 7.55
C LYS A 188 24.10 3.96 6.28
N ASN A 189 24.68 2.75 6.35
CA ASN A 189 24.65 1.82 5.22
C ASN A 189 23.27 1.18 5.01
N LEU A 190 22.50 0.96 6.09
CA LEU A 190 21.15 0.40 6.02
C LEU A 190 20.12 1.41 5.53
N ALA A 191 20.25 2.69 5.90
CA ALA A 191 19.30 3.75 5.55
C ALA A 191 18.82 3.75 4.07
N PRO A 192 19.70 3.70 3.04
CA PRO A 192 19.23 3.67 1.65
C PRO A 192 18.47 2.39 1.28
N GLU A 193 18.83 1.25 1.86
CA GLU A 193 18.14 -0.03 1.64
C GLU A 193 16.79 -0.05 2.38
N TRP A 194 16.73 0.55 3.58
CA TRP A 194 15.53 0.69 4.39
C TRP A 194 14.49 1.57 3.69
N THR A 195 14.90 2.73 3.16
CA THR A 195 14.01 3.60 2.39
C THR A 195 13.48 2.91 1.14
N ARG A 196 14.32 2.18 0.40
CA ARG A 196 13.87 1.42 -0.78
C ARG A 196 12.85 0.34 -0.41
N ALA A 197 13.13 -0.44 0.64
CA ALA A 197 12.19 -1.44 1.15
C ALA A 197 10.86 -0.81 1.60
N ALA A 198 10.90 0.36 2.25
CA ALA A 198 9.71 1.06 2.72
C ALA A 198 8.80 1.48 1.54
N THR A 199 9.41 1.95 0.45
CA THR A 199 8.69 2.28 -0.78
C THR A 199 8.08 1.04 -1.44
N GLU A 200 8.82 -0.06 -1.54
CA GLU A 200 8.33 -1.31 -2.14
C GLU A 200 7.22 -1.99 -1.33
N LEU A 201 7.25 -1.86 0.00
CA LEU A 201 6.29 -2.49 0.92
C LEU A 201 5.04 -1.66 1.19
N LYS A 202 4.92 -0.49 0.55
CA LYS A 202 3.81 0.46 0.77
C LYS A 202 2.46 -0.22 0.57
N GLY A 203 1.61 -0.14 1.60
CA GLY A 203 0.27 -0.74 1.63
C GLY A 203 0.22 -2.21 2.04
N LYS A 204 1.36 -2.85 2.32
CA LYS A 204 1.44 -4.22 2.88
C LYS A 204 2.15 -4.25 4.23
N PHE A 205 3.14 -3.38 4.39
CA PHE A 205 3.97 -3.25 5.58
C PHE A 205 4.34 -1.79 5.80
N LYS A 206 4.50 -1.40 7.07
CA LYS A 206 5.00 -0.08 7.45
C LYS A 206 6.41 -0.20 8.01
N LEU A 207 7.30 0.67 7.55
CA LEU A 207 8.67 0.74 8.05
C LEU A 207 8.82 2.02 8.87
N GLY A 208 9.37 1.88 10.08
CA GLY A 208 9.63 2.98 11.00
C GLY A 208 11.11 3.09 11.33
N VAL A 209 11.56 4.28 11.71
CA VAL A 209 12.92 4.54 12.19
C VAL A 209 12.84 5.29 13.51
N VAL A 210 13.60 4.84 14.50
CA VAL A 210 13.74 5.45 15.83
C VAL A 210 15.20 5.78 16.06
N ASP A 211 15.52 7.05 16.31
CA ASP A 211 16.81 7.41 16.91
C ASP A 211 16.79 7.02 18.40
N ALA A 212 17.36 5.86 18.70
CA ALA A 212 17.38 5.30 20.04
C ALA A 212 18.36 6.02 20.99
N THR A 213 19.18 6.96 20.48
CA THR A 213 20.03 7.82 21.32
C THR A 213 19.25 9.00 21.90
N VAL A 214 18.15 9.39 21.24
CA VAL A 214 17.22 10.43 21.70
C VAL A 214 16.02 9.79 22.40
N HIS A 215 15.42 8.78 21.78
CA HIS A 215 14.19 8.11 22.24
C HIS A 215 14.48 6.90 23.14
N THR A 216 15.07 7.19 24.29
CA THR A 216 15.60 6.18 25.21
C THR A 216 14.50 5.36 25.91
N GLN A 217 13.27 5.86 26.05
CA GLN A 217 12.19 5.14 26.73
C GLN A 217 11.74 3.92 25.93
N ILE A 218 11.45 4.10 24.63
CA ILE A 218 11.12 2.96 23.76
C ILE A 218 12.33 2.04 23.61
N ALA A 219 13.54 2.58 23.48
CA ALA A 219 14.75 1.78 23.37
C ALA A 219 14.97 0.86 24.58
N GLN A 220 14.74 1.37 25.79
CA GLN A 220 14.78 0.57 27.02
C GLN A 220 13.66 -0.46 27.07
N ARG A 221 12.42 -0.06 26.72
CA ARG A 221 11.25 -0.97 26.70
C ARG A 221 11.48 -2.20 25.84
N TYR A 222 12.16 -2.06 24.70
CA TYR A 222 12.45 -3.15 23.78
C TYR A 222 13.87 -3.74 23.91
N GLY A 223 14.60 -3.36 24.95
CA GLY A 223 15.90 -3.93 25.29
C GLY A 223 16.98 -3.71 24.23
N ILE A 224 17.02 -2.52 23.61
CA ILE A 224 17.99 -2.22 22.55
C ILE A 224 19.39 -2.03 23.14
N GLN A 225 20.32 -2.91 22.76
CA GLN A 225 21.70 -2.93 23.28
C GLN A 225 22.76 -2.56 22.23
N GLY A 226 22.39 -2.42 20.97
CA GLY A 226 23.29 -2.10 19.87
C GLY A 226 22.54 -1.58 18.65
N PHE A 227 23.28 -1.12 17.64
CA PHE A 227 22.70 -0.49 16.46
C PHE A 227 23.31 -1.04 15.15
N PRO A 228 22.52 -1.21 14.08
CA PRO A 228 21.05 -1.15 14.07
C PRO A 228 20.45 -2.42 14.67
N THR A 229 19.36 -2.27 15.41
CA THR A 229 18.49 -3.40 15.83
C THR A 229 17.11 -3.17 15.22
N ILE A 230 16.56 -4.21 14.59
CA ILE A 230 15.26 -4.12 13.93
C ILE A 230 14.27 -5.02 14.67
N LYS A 231 13.10 -4.48 14.99
CA LYS A 231 12.01 -5.21 15.65
C LYS A 231 10.77 -5.26 14.75
N PHE A 232 10.11 -6.41 14.73
CA PHE A 232 8.88 -6.67 14.00
C PHE A 232 7.68 -6.68 14.95
N PHE A 233 6.64 -5.96 14.55
CA PHE A 233 5.37 -5.88 15.25
C PHE A 233 4.27 -6.44 14.34
N PRO A 234 3.60 -7.54 14.72
CA PRO A 234 2.62 -8.21 13.88
C PRO A 234 1.36 -7.36 13.63
N ALA A 235 0.65 -7.68 12.55
CA ALA A 235 -0.64 -7.06 12.21
C ALA A 235 -1.72 -7.37 13.27
N GLY A 236 -2.79 -6.58 13.28
CA GLY A 236 -3.90 -6.71 14.23
C GLY A 236 -3.59 -6.11 15.61
N LYS A 237 -4.37 -6.53 16.62
CA LYS A 237 -4.28 -6.01 17.99
C LYS A 237 -2.93 -6.40 18.62
N LYS A 238 -2.03 -5.43 18.79
CA LYS A 238 -0.72 -5.61 19.41
C LYS A 238 -0.82 -5.49 20.92
N ASP A 239 -0.19 -6.40 21.65
CA ASP A 239 -0.06 -6.40 23.12
C ASP A 239 1.26 -5.75 23.59
N GLY A 240 2.05 -5.23 22.64
CA GLY A 240 3.36 -4.65 22.89
C GLY A 240 4.52 -5.63 22.73
N GLN A 241 4.27 -6.92 22.43
CA GLN A 241 5.32 -7.87 22.07
C GLN A 241 5.90 -7.54 20.69
N ALA A 242 7.21 -7.78 20.54
CA ALA A 242 7.93 -7.57 19.29
C ALA A 242 8.89 -8.74 19.04
N GLU A 243 8.93 -9.23 17.80
CA GLU A 243 9.90 -10.22 17.36
C GLU A 243 11.18 -9.52 16.87
N GLU A 244 12.32 -10.18 17.00
CA GLU A 244 13.56 -9.67 16.41
C GLU A 244 13.64 -10.02 14.93
N TYR A 245 13.98 -9.04 14.10
CA TYR A 245 14.24 -9.27 12.68
C TYR A 245 15.58 -9.99 12.49
N ASN A 246 15.55 -11.11 11.80
CA ASN A 246 16.70 -12.00 11.58
C ASN A 246 17.06 -12.18 10.09
N GLY A 247 16.54 -11.33 9.21
CA GLY A 247 16.85 -11.37 7.78
C GLY A 247 18.07 -10.54 7.38
N GLY A 248 18.36 -10.52 6.08
CA GLY A 248 19.45 -9.73 5.50
C GLY A 248 19.16 -8.22 5.50
N ARG A 249 20.21 -7.40 5.36
CA ARG A 249 20.07 -5.92 5.42
C ARG A 249 19.91 -5.25 4.06
N SER A 250 19.83 -6.03 2.99
CA SER A 250 19.50 -5.50 1.66
C SER A 250 18.00 -5.24 1.55
N SER A 251 17.62 -4.29 0.72
CA SER A 251 16.20 -3.99 0.41
C SER A 251 15.45 -5.24 -0.03
N SER A 252 16.03 -6.06 -0.91
CA SER A 252 15.43 -7.31 -1.37
C SER A 252 15.21 -8.33 -0.24
N ASP A 253 16.15 -8.46 0.69
CA ASP A 253 16.01 -9.40 1.82
C ASP A 253 14.92 -8.93 2.79
N ILE A 254 14.86 -7.62 3.07
CA ILE A 254 13.84 -7.00 3.91
C ILE A 254 12.46 -7.20 3.29
N VAL A 255 12.32 -6.89 1.99
CA VAL A 255 11.06 -7.05 1.26
C VAL A 255 10.61 -8.51 1.26
N ALA A 256 11.51 -9.45 0.91
CA ALA A 256 11.20 -10.87 0.88
C ALA A 256 10.75 -11.39 2.26
N TRP A 257 11.48 -11.03 3.32
CA TRP A 257 11.14 -11.40 4.69
C TRP A 257 9.79 -10.83 5.12
N CYS A 258 9.51 -9.56 4.81
CA CYS A 258 8.23 -8.92 5.15
C CYS A 258 7.08 -9.58 4.40
N LEU A 259 7.24 -9.91 3.12
CA LEU A 259 6.20 -10.58 2.34
C LEU A 259 5.92 -12.00 2.85
N ASP A 260 6.94 -12.76 3.23
CA ASP A 260 6.77 -14.09 3.84
C ASP A 260 6.02 -13.99 5.18
N LYS A 261 6.45 -13.06 6.06
CA LYS A 261 5.77 -12.80 7.34
C LYS A 261 4.34 -12.30 7.17
N HIS A 262 4.11 -11.42 6.19
CA HIS A 262 2.77 -10.95 5.85
C HIS A 262 1.88 -12.14 5.49
N GLN A 263 2.38 -13.06 4.64
CA GLN A 263 1.64 -14.26 4.21
C GLN A 263 1.39 -15.27 5.33
N ALA A 264 2.30 -15.38 6.31
CA ALA A 264 2.10 -16.23 7.48
C ALA A 264 1.02 -15.68 8.44
N ASN A 265 0.97 -14.35 8.58
CA ASN A 265 0.11 -13.65 9.53
C ASN A 265 -1.17 -13.08 8.92
N ILE A 266 -1.54 -13.46 7.70
CA ILE A 266 -2.86 -13.14 7.15
C ILE A 266 -3.91 -13.75 8.11
N PRO A 267 -4.87 -12.95 8.62
CA PRO A 267 -5.93 -13.49 9.45
C PRO A 267 -6.79 -14.47 8.64
N PRO A 268 -7.31 -15.54 9.26
CA PRO A 268 -8.29 -16.39 8.60
C PRO A 268 -9.45 -15.56 8.06
N PRO A 269 -9.94 -15.86 6.84
CA PRO A 269 -11.15 -15.24 6.34
C PRO A 269 -12.34 -15.62 7.23
N GLU A 270 -13.23 -14.68 7.46
CA GLU A 270 -14.49 -14.96 8.13
C GLU A 270 -15.39 -15.81 7.23
N VAL A 271 -16.08 -16.77 7.84
CA VAL A 271 -17.10 -17.60 7.17
C VAL A 271 -18.46 -17.00 7.52
N VAL A 272 -19.05 -16.26 6.59
CA VAL A 272 -20.23 -15.42 6.83
C VAL A 272 -21.48 -16.04 6.21
N GLU A 273 -22.63 -15.88 6.88
CA GLU A 273 -23.93 -16.29 6.35
C GLU A 273 -24.43 -15.27 5.32
N ILE A 274 -24.92 -15.74 4.17
CA ILE A 274 -25.53 -14.86 3.17
C ILE A 274 -26.92 -14.46 3.62
N THR A 275 -27.05 -13.24 4.17
CA THR A 275 -28.31 -12.68 4.65
C THR A 275 -28.84 -11.51 3.83
N SER A 276 -27.98 -10.87 3.02
CA SER A 276 -28.34 -9.72 2.19
C SER A 276 -27.40 -9.59 0.99
N GLN A 277 -27.80 -8.77 0.01
CA GLN A 277 -26.98 -8.47 -1.15
C GLN A 277 -25.61 -7.87 -0.76
N ALA A 278 -25.60 -7.00 0.26
CA ALA A 278 -24.38 -6.34 0.73
C ALA A 278 -23.36 -7.35 1.31
N VAL A 279 -23.83 -8.37 2.02
CA VAL A 279 -22.95 -9.43 2.55
C VAL A 279 -22.32 -10.24 1.42
N LEU A 280 -23.10 -10.59 0.39
CA LEU A 280 -22.58 -11.30 -0.77
C LEU A 280 -21.53 -10.44 -1.51
N GLU A 281 -21.82 -9.18 -1.79
CA GLU A 281 -20.93 -8.30 -2.56
C GLU A 281 -19.64 -7.97 -1.82
N SER A 282 -19.72 -7.58 -0.54
CA SER A 282 -18.53 -7.25 0.28
C SER A 282 -17.56 -8.43 0.43
N ASN A 283 -18.07 -9.66 0.39
CA ASN A 283 -17.27 -10.87 0.50
C ASN A 283 -16.86 -11.49 -0.84
N CYS A 284 -17.45 -11.07 -1.97
CA CYS A 284 -17.21 -11.71 -3.28
C CYS A 284 -16.83 -10.82 -4.46
N ALA A 285 -17.25 -9.56 -4.50
CA ALA A 285 -17.07 -8.73 -5.69
C ALA A 285 -15.58 -8.53 -6.04
N GLU A 286 -14.76 -8.25 -5.02
CA GLU A 286 -13.32 -7.98 -5.19
C GLU A 286 -12.43 -9.21 -5.03
N LYS A 287 -13.00 -10.39 -4.72
CA LYS A 287 -12.23 -11.62 -4.51
C LYS A 287 -12.00 -12.36 -5.82
N GLN A 288 -10.92 -13.13 -5.87
CA GLN A 288 -10.62 -13.96 -7.06
C GLN A 288 -11.64 -15.09 -7.23
N LEU A 289 -12.03 -15.72 -6.11
CA LEU A 289 -13.02 -16.77 -6.03
C LEU A 289 -13.84 -16.58 -4.75
N CYS A 290 -15.09 -17.00 -4.82
CA CYS A 290 -15.98 -17.14 -3.68
C CYS A 290 -16.42 -18.57 -3.50
N ILE A 291 -16.10 -19.14 -2.35
CA ILE A 291 -16.55 -20.46 -1.94
C ILE A 291 -17.88 -20.27 -1.22
N VAL A 292 -18.96 -20.72 -1.84
CA VAL A 292 -20.32 -20.65 -1.27
C VAL A 292 -20.77 -22.07 -0.95
N SER A 293 -21.10 -22.31 0.32
CA SER A 293 -21.58 -23.60 0.80
C SER A 293 -23.06 -23.52 1.17
N PHE A 294 -23.87 -24.35 0.51
CA PHE A 294 -25.29 -24.47 0.81
C PHE A 294 -25.46 -25.59 1.82
N LEU A 295 -25.82 -25.25 3.05
CA LEU A 295 -25.97 -26.19 4.15
C LEU A 295 -27.41 -26.70 4.25
N PRO A 296 -27.66 -27.88 4.83
CA PRO A 296 -29.02 -28.38 4.98
C PRO A 296 -29.87 -27.44 5.83
N HIS A 297 -31.19 -27.51 5.64
CA HIS A 297 -32.16 -26.78 6.43
C HIS A 297 -31.99 -27.10 7.93
N ILE A 298 -32.27 -26.13 8.80
CA ILE A 298 -32.00 -26.29 10.23
C ILE A 298 -32.81 -27.43 10.85
N LEU A 299 -33.99 -27.75 10.32
CA LEU A 299 -34.80 -28.87 10.81
C LEU A 299 -34.16 -30.24 10.54
N ASP A 300 -33.37 -30.36 9.46
CA ASP A 300 -32.73 -31.63 9.06
C ASP A 300 -31.39 -31.85 9.76
N CYS A 301 -30.66 -30.77 10.04
CA CYS A 301 -29.28 -30.80 10.52
C CYS A 301 -29.14 -30.31 11.97
N GLN A 302 -30.06 -29.49 12.45
CA GLN A 302 -30.02 -28.87 13.78
C GLN A 302 -28.71 -28.07 14.01
N SER A 303 -28.59 -27.43 15.16
CA SER A 303 -27.44 -26.56 15.46
C SER A 303 -26.12 -27.34 15.48
N ALA A 304 -26.13 -28.56 16.02
CA ALA A 304 -24.92 -29.37 16.16
C ALA A 304 -24.28 -29.74 14.82
N CYS A 305 -25.06 -30.21 13.84
CA CYS A 305 -24.52 -30.54 12.52
C CYS A 305 -24.18 -29.27 11.72
N ARG A 306 -24.95 -28.18 11.85
CA ARG A 306 -24.64 -26.90 11.17
C ARG A 306 -23.31 -26.34 11.65
N ASN A 307 -23.11 -26.30 12.97
CA ASN A 307 -21.85 -25.87 13.58
C ASN A 307 -20.67 -26.75 13.15
N LYS A 308 -20.86 -28.06 12.96
CA LYS A 308 -19.83 -28.96 12.42
C LYS A 308 -19.43 -28.58 10.99
N HIS A 309 -20.40 -28.25 10.13
CA HIS A 309 -20.11 -27.77 8.77
C HIS A 309 -19.41 -26.42 8.79
N ILE A 310 -19.89 -25.45 9.57
CA ILE A 310 -19.25 -24.12 9.70
C ILE A 310 -17.82 -24.25 10.23
N ALA A 311 -17.58 -25.13 11.22
CA ALA A 311 -16.23 -25.38 11.73
C ALA A 311 -15.30 -25.97 10.66
N MET A 312 -15.81 -26.88 9.82
CA MET A 312 -15.06 -27.42 8.69
C MET A 312 -14.71 -26.32 7.67
N LEU A 313 -15.66 -25.45 7.34
CA LEU A 313 -15.42 -24.31 6.45
C LEU A 313 -14.38 -23.35 7.03
N LYS A 314 -14.45 -23.05 8.33
CA LYS A 314 -13.44 -22.22 9.03
C LYS A 314 -12.04 -22.84 8.96
N LYS A 315 -11.94 -24.16 9.14
CA LYS A 315 -10.66 -24.89 9.00
C LYS A 315 -10.07 -24.75 7.59
N PHE A 316 -10.89 -24.85 6.56
CA PHE A 316 -10.43 -24.64 5.18
C PHE A 316 -10.13 -23.18 4.87
N GLY A 317 -10.93 -22.24 5.40
CA GLY A 317 -10.66 -20.81 5.34
C GLY A 317 -9.27 -20.47 5.85
N GLU A 318 -8.89 -21.00 7.02
CA GLU A 318 -7.53 -20.86 7.57
C GLU A 318 -6.47 -21.51 6.67
N SER A 319 -6.72 -22.73 6.19
CA SER A 319 -5.75 -23.47 5.36
C SER A 319 -5.48 -22.79 4.01
N TYR A 320 -6.47 -22.07 3.47
CA TYR A 320 -6.42 -21.39 2.18
C TYR A 320 -6.45 -19.86 2.30
N LYS A 321 -6.14 -19.30 3.48
CA LYS A 321 -6.18 -17.84 3.73
C LYS A 321 -5.29 -17.04 2.78
N ARG A 322 -4.20 -17.65 2.31
CA ARG A 322 -3.26 -17.06 1.34
C ARG A 322 -3.86 -16.86 -0.05
N ASN A 323 -4.92 -17.59 -0.39
CA ASN A 323 -5.58 -17.48 -1.68
C ASN A 323 -6.50 -16.26 -1.76
N GLY A 324 -6.83 -15.63 -0.63
CA GLY A 324 -7.71 -14.45 -0.60
C GLY A 324 -9.11 -14.72 -1.12
N TRP A 325 -9.62 -15.95 -0.96
CA TRP A 325 -10.97 -16.33 -1.36
C TRP A 325 -12.01 -15.83 -0.36
N GLY A 326 -13.20 -15.49 -0.85
CA GLY A 326 -14.36 -15.25 0.01
C GLY A 326 -14.97 -16.56 0.47
N TRP A 327 -15.44 -16.61 1.73
CA TRP A 327 -16.04 -17.80 2.32
C TRP A 327 -17.43 -17.47 2.84
N LEU A 328 -18.43 -18.07 2.20
CA LEU A 328 -19.82 -17.82 2.51
C LEU A 328 -20.56 -19.14 2.69
N TRP A 329 -21.63 -19.09 3.47
CA TRP A 329 -22.59 -20.17 3.57
C TRP A 329 -24.01 -19.63 3.57
N VAL A 330 -24.95 -20.50 3.23
CA VAL A 330 -26.38 -20.19 3.22
C VAL A 330 -27.16 -21.44 3.55
N GLU A 331 -28.30 -21.29 4.20
CA GLU A 331 -29.24 -22.39 4.38
C GLU A 331 -29.91 -22.76 3.04
N GLY A 332 -30.01 -24.06 2.76
CA GLY A 332 -30.70 -24.55 1.57
C GLY A 332 -32.16 -24.12 1.55
N PHE A 333 -32.64 -23.78 0.36
CA PHE A 333 -33.96 -23.18 0.10
C PHE A 333 -34.13 -21.75 0.60
N ARG A 334 -33.13 -21.14 1.25
CA ARG A 334 -33.24 -19.76 1.72
C ARG A 334 -33.03 -18.72 0.62
N GLN A 335 -32.21 -19.06 -0.38
CA GLN A 335 -31.81 -18.15 -1.48
C GLN A 335 -31.99 -18.82 -2.84
N LEU A 336 -33.24 -19.11 -3.22
CA LEU A 336 -33.59 -19.86 -4.43
C LEU A 336 -32.98 -19.27 -5.71
N ASN A 337 -32.96 -17.94 -5.86
CA ASN A 337 -32.37 -17.27 -7.02
C ASN A 337 -30.85 -17.55 -7.15
N LEU A 338 -30.14 -17.55 -6.02
CA LEU A 338 -28.72 -17.89 -5.98
C LEU A 338 -28.53 -19.37 -6.31
N GLU A 339 -29.31 -20.25 -5.69
CA GLU A 339 -29.27 -21.71 -5.93
C GLU A 339 -29.47 -22.03 -7.42
N GLU A 340 -30.50 -21.47 -8.05
CA GLU A 340 -30.79 -21.67 -9.48
C GLU A 340 -29.66 -21.15 -10.38
N SER A 341 -29.10 -19.98 -10.05
CA SER A 341 -28.00 -19.36 -10.81
C SER A 341 -26.72 -20.18 -10.80
N VAL A 342 -26.49 -20.98 -9.75
CA VAL A 342 -25.34 -21.88 -9.63
C VAL A 342 -25.70 -23.36 -9.76
N GLY A 343 -26.90 -23.68 -10.25
CA GLY A 343 -27.35 -25.04 -10.50
C GLY A 343 -27.39 -25.93 -9.25
N VAL A 344 -27.64 -25.35 -8.07
CA VAL A 344 -27.84 -26.04 -6.79
C VAL A 344 -29.35 -26.21 -6.55
N GLY A 345 -29.73 -27.27 -5.82
CA GLY A 345 -31.13 -27.59 -5.49
C GLY A 345 -31.63 -28.92 -6.07
N GLY A 346 -30.96 -29.47 -7.09
CA GLY A 346 -31.38 -30.73 -7.74
C GLY A 346 -30.78 -32.02 -7.17
N PHE A 347 -29.66 -31.94 -6.44
CA PHE A 347 -28.91 -33.11 -5.96
C PHE A 347 -28.78 -33.19 -4.42
N GLY A 348 -29.51 -32.32 -3.71
CA GLY A 348 -29.56 -32.29 -2.24
C GLY A 348 -28.48 -31.43 -1.58
N TYR A 349 -28.61 -31.31 -0.26
CA TYR A 349 -27.72 -30.54 0.62
C TYR A 349 -26.95 -31.48 1.56
N PRO A 350 -25.71 -31.15 1.97
CA PRO A 350 -24.97 -29.95 1.64
C PRO A 350 -24.35 -29.94 0.24
N ALA A 351 -24.21 -28.75 -0.34
CA ALA A 351 -23.56 -28.51 -1.63
C ALA A 351 -22.50 -27.41 -1.50
N GLN A 352 -21.50 -27.39 -2.38
CA GLN A 352 -20.50 -26.32 -2.42
C GLN A 352 -20.21 -25.91 -3.86
N VAL A 353 -20.07 -24.61 -4.07
CA VAL A 353 -19.68 -24.04 -5.35
C VAL A 353 -18.55 -23.04 -5.16
N ALA A 354 -17.71 -22.92 -6.18
CA ALA A 354 -16.73 -21.85 -6.30
C ALA A 354 -17.13 -20.93 -7.44
N ILE A 355 -17.38 -19.66 -7.14
CA ILE A 355 -17.83 -18.63 -8.09
C ILE A 355 -16.67 -17.70 -8.41
N ASN A 356 -16.42 -17.45 -9.69
CA ASN A 356 -15.59 -16.38 -10.18
C ASN A 356 -16.48 -15.27 -10.75
N THR A 357 -16.71 -14.23 -9.95
CA THR A 357 -17.59 -13.10 -10.28
C THR A 357 -17.11 -12.36 -11.52
N ARG A 358 -15.80 -12.08 -11.60
CA ARG A 358 -15.18 -11.37 -12.75
C ARG A 358 -15.33 -12.10 -14.08
N LYS A 359 -15.27 -13.44 -14.07
CA LYS A 359 -15.43 -14.27 -15.27
C LYS A 359 -16.87 -14.71 -15.52
N GLY A 360 -17.80 -14.44 -14.59
CA GLY A 360 -19.17 -14.91 -14.66
C GLY A 360 -19.29 -16.44 -14.73
N LYS A 361 -18.38 -17.17 -14.06
CA LYS A 361 -18.32 -18.64 -14.12
C LYS A 361 -18.29 -19.24 -12.74
N TYR A 362 -18.83 -20.43 -12.59
CA TYR A 362 -18.75 -21.21 -11.37
C TYR A 362 -18.40 -22.66 -11.64
N VAL A 363 -18.04 -23.38 -10.58
CA VAL A 363 -17.86 -24.83 -10.59
C VAL A 363 -18.42 -25.41 -9.30
N VAL A 364 -19.10 -26.55 -9.43
CA VAL A 364 -19.73 -27.26 -8.31
C VAL A 364 -18.79 -28.36 -7.83
N LEU A 365 -18.71 -28.54 -6.52
CA LEU A 365 -18.10 -29.72 -5.90
C LEU A 365 -18.89 -30.98 -6.33
N LYS A 366 -18.30 -31.82 -7.18
CA LYS A 366 -18.89 -33.11 -7.60
C LYS A 366 -18.57 -34.26 -6.64
N GLY A 367 -17.55 -34.11 -5.79
CA GLY A 367 -17.19 -35.08 -4.77
C GLY A 367 -18.12 -35.02 -3.55
N SER A 368 -17.84 -35.84 -2.54
CA SER A 368 -18.58 -35.79 -1.28
C SER A 368 -18.32 -34.49 -0.54
N PHE A 369 -19.35 -33.96 0.13
CA PHE A 369 -19.18 -32.86 1.09
C PHE A 369 -18.56 -33.40 2.38
N SER A 370 -17.27 -33.68 2.32
CA SER A 370 -16.46 -34.21 3.41
C SER A 370 -15.11 -33.52 3.42
N GLU A 371 -14.32 -33.70 4.48
CA GLU A 371 -12.99 -33.09 4.56
C GLU A 371 -12.09 -33.50 3.39
N THR A 372 -12.12 -34.76 2.97
CA THR A 372 -11.32 -35.24 1.83
C THR A 372 -11.84 -34.71 0.50
N GLY A 373 -13.16 -34.70 0.30
CA GLY A 373 -13.79 -34.23 -0.93
C GLY A 373 -13.60 -32.72 -1.14
N ILE A 374 -13.84 -31.93 -0.09
CA ILE A 374 -13.63 -30.48 -0.12
C ILE A 374 -12.13 -30.16 -0.28
N SER A 375 -11.23 -30.84 0.43
CA SER A 375 -9.78 -30.63 0.28
C SER A 375 -9.31 -30.90 -1.16
N ALA A 376 -9.78 -31.97 -1.79
CA ALA A 376 -9.46 -32.27 -3.19
C ALA A 376 -9.95 -31.16 -4.13
N PHE A 377 -11.19 -30.71 -3.96
CA PHE A 377 -11.79 -29.64 -4.76
C PHE A 377 -11.06 -28.29 -4.60
N LEU A 378 -10.77 -27.87 -3.37
CA LEU A 378 -10.02 -26.64 -3.11
C LEU A 378 -8.59 -26.70 -3.67
N ARG A 379 -7.94 -27.88 -3.63
CA ARG A 379 -6.64 -28.09 -4.27
C ARG A 379 -6.72 -27.93 -5.79
N GLU A 380 -7.73 -28.49 -6.45
CA GLU A 380 -7.95 -28.29 -7.89
C GLU A 380 -8.14 -26.82 -8.24
N LEU A 381 -8.95 -26.09 -7.46
CA LEU A 381 -9.14 -24.64 -7.61
C LEU A 381 -7.82 -23.88 -7.46
N SER A 382 -7.02 -24.21 -6.45
CA SER A 382 -5.73 -23.52 -6.19
C SER A 382 -4.70 -23.74 -7.29
N THR A 383 -4.72 -24.91 -7.95
CA THR A 383 -3.77 -25.28 -9.02
C THR A 383 -4.29 -24.95 -10.42
N GLY A 384 -5.57 -24.58 -10.54
CA GLY A 384 -6.25 -24.33 -11.81
C GLY A 384 -6.52 -25.60 -12.64
N ARG A 385 -6.26 -26.80 -12.09
CA ARG A 385 -6.45 -28.09 -12.76
C ARG A 385 -7.78 -28.70 -12.38
N LEU A 386 -8.86 -28.11 -12.89
CA LEU A 386 -10.22 -28.54 -12.58
C LEU A 386 -10.58 -29.81 -13.33
N THR A 387 -11.11 -30.79 -12.61
CA THR A 387 -11.74 -31.99 -13.19
C THR A 387 -13.18 -31.73 -13.60
N SER A 388 -13.85 -30.79 -12.92
CA SER A 388 -15.23 -30.42 -13.18
C SER A 388 -15.33 -29.27 -14.20
N PRO A 389 -16.34 -29.28 -15.08
CA PRO A 389 -16.50 -28.24 -16.09
C PRO A 389 -16.82 -26.89 -15.44
N LEU A 390 -16.24 -25.82 -15.99
CA LEU A 390 -16.62 -24.45 -15.65
C LEU A 390 -17.95 -24.12 -16.33
N VAL A 391 -18.95 -23.76 -15.54
CA VAL A 391 -20.30 -23.44 -16.01
C VAL A 391 -20.49 -21.93 -15.97
N PRO A 392 -21.03 -21.29 -17.02
CA PRO A 392 -21.46 -19.89 -16.96
C PRO A 392 -22.57 -19.72 -15.92
N LEU A 393 -22.57 -18.62 -15.18
CA LEU A 393 -23.71 -18.26 -14.33
C LEU A 393 -24.96 -18.07 -15.21
N SER A 394 -25.99 -18.88 -14.99
CA SER A 394 -27.27 -18.78 -15.69
C SER A 394 -28.04 -17.53 -15.23
N ASN A 395 -28.82 -16.91 -16.13
CA ASN A 395 -29.76 -15.81 -15.85
C ASN A 395 -29.17 -14.46 -15.39
N VAL A 396 -27.87 -14.24 -15.56
CA VAL A 396 -27.24 -12.95 -15.30
C VAL A 396 -26.92 -12.26 -16.62
N ALA A 397 -27.81 -11.38 -17.08
CA ALA A 397 -27.40 -10.33 -18.00
C ALA A 397 -26.28 -9.53 -17.31
N ASP A 398 -25.09 -9.48 -17.92
CA ASP A 398 -23.97 -8.60 -17.53
C ASP A 398 -23.03 -9.04 -16.38
N GLY A 399 -22.98 -10.32 -16.01
CA GLY A 399 -21.94 -10.83 -15.09
C GLY A 399 -22.02 -10.31 -13.64
N LYS A 400 -23.18 -9.80 -13.21
CA LYS A 400 -23.49 -9.44 -11.82
C LYS A 400 -23.83 -10.67 -10.95
N LEU A 401 -23.67 -10.53 -9.64
CA LEU A 401 -24.12 -11.54 -8.70
C LEU A 401 -25.66 -11.62 -8.70
N PRO A 402 -26.26 -12.80 -8.46
CA PRO A 402 -27.71 -12.94 -8.38
C PRO A 402 -28.29 -12.16 -7.20
N THR A 403 -29.55 -11.75 -7.32
CA THR A 403 -30.25 -11.01 -6.26
C THR A 403 -30.50 -11.89 -5.05
N ILE A 404 -30.06 -11.41 -3.88
CA ILE A 404 -30.29 -12.03 -2.57
C ILE A 404 -31.55 -11.45 -1.92
N VAL A 405 -32.34 -12.34 -1.32
CA VAL A 405 -33.50 -11.99 -0.49
C VAL A 405 -33.02 -11.70 0.93
N ASP A 406 -33.40 -10.57 1.50
CA ASP A 406 -32.99 -10.24 2.86
C ASP A 406 -33.54 -11.24 3.89
N SER A 407 -32.70 -11.60 4.85
CA SER A 407 -33.04 -12.57 5.89
C SER A 407 -32.43 -12.21 7.24
N GLU A 408 -33.14 -12.57 8.31
CA GLU A 408 -32.52 -12.57 9.63
C GLU A 408 -31.38 -13.60 9.69
N PRO A 409 -30.23 -13.26 10.30
CA PRO A 409 -29.17 -14.22 10.55
C PRO A 409 -29.64 -15.37 11.43
N TRP A 410 -29.05 -16.54 11.25
CA TRP A 410 -29.32 -17.69 12.11
C TRP A 410 -29.00 -17.36 13.57
N ASP A 411 -29.96 -17.61 14.46
CA ASP A 411 -29.89 -17.29 15.88
C ASP A 411 -28.99 -18.23 16.71
N GLY A 412 -28.35 -19.20 16.05
CA GLY A 412 -27.48 -20.19 16.66
C GLY A 412 -28.22 -21.36 17.35
N LYS A 413 -29.55 -21.44 17.23
CA LYS A 413 -30.37 -22.45 17.91
C LYS A 413 -30.90 -23.52 16.95
N ASP A 414 -31.41 -24.57 17.56
CA ASP A 414 -32.13 -25.65 16.88
C ASP A 414 -33.43 -25.16 16.25
N GLY A 415 -33.78 -25.76 15.13
CA GLY A 415 -35.03 -25.47 14.44
C GLY A 415 -36.20 -26.02 15.23
N LYS A 416 -37.27 -25.22 15.34
CA LYS A 416 -38.52 -25.67 15.96
C LYS A 416 -39.52 -25.93 14.84
N ILE A 417 -40.17 -27.08 14.89
CA ILE A 417 -41.36 -27.32 14.09
C ILE A 417 -42.47 -26.57 14.82
N ASP A 418 -43.06 -25.58 14.17
CA ASP A 418 -44.29 -24.99 14.66
C ASP A 418 -45.32 -26.12 14.71
N VAL A 419 -45.78 -26.45 15.92
CA VAL A 419 -46.88 -27.38 16.09
C VAL A 419 -48.09 -26.68 15.49
N VAL A 420 -48.40 -27.00 14.24
CA VAL A 420 -49.69 -26.65 13.66
C VAL A 420 -50.69 -27.39 14.55
N GLU A 421 -51.48 -26.63 15.33
CA GLU A 421 -52.62 -27.20 16.04
C GLU A 421 -53.40 -28.00 15.01
N ASP A 422 -53.62 -29.30 15.28
CA ASP A 422 -54.32 -30.20 14.38
C ASP A 422 -55.56 -29.47 13.87
N ILE A 423 -55.62 -29.19 12.56
CA ILE A 423 -56.81 -28.62 11.95
C ILE A 423 -57.90 -29.65 12.22
N ASP A 424 -58.82 -29.33 13.14
CA ASP A 424 -59.91 -30.21 13.50
C ASP A 424 -60.84 -30.35 12.28
N LEU A 425 -60.61 -31.42 11.52
CA LEU A 425 -61.39 -31.74 10.33
C LEU A 425 -62.83 -32.17 10.67
N SER A 426 -63.22 -32.21 11.96
CA SER A 426 -64.60 -32.49 12.36
C SER A 426 -65.59 -31.36 12.02
N ASP A 427 -65.09 -30.16 11.72
CA ASP A 427 -65.91 -29.03 11.23
C ASP A 427 -66.09 -29.03 9.69
N VAL A 428 -65.48 -29.97 8.96
CA VAL A 428 -65.68 -30.12 7.51
C VAL A 428 -66.89 -31.01 7.28
N ASN A 429 -68.08 -30.40 7.25
CA ASN A 429 -69.32 -31.08 6.90
C ASN A 429 -69.28 -31.55 5.43
N MET A 430 -69.20 -32.86 5.21
CA MET A 430 -69.23 -33.50 3.88
C MET A 430 -70.65 -33.78 3.37
N ASP A 431 -71.67 -33.21 4.02
CA ASP A 431 -73.08 -33.41 3.67
C ASP A 431 -73.67 -32.10 3.12
N ASP A 432 -73.29 -31.73 1.90
CA ASP A 432 -74.11 -30.86 1.04
C ASP A 432 -74.02 -31.42 -0.39
N ASP A 433 -74.80 -32.47 -0.63
CA ASP A 433 -75.28 -32.86 -1.96
C ASP A 433 -76.22 -31.75 -2.48
N ASP A 434 -75.66 -30.61 -2.89
CA ASP A 434 -76.41 -29.58 -3.61
C ASP A 434 -76.02 -29.58 -5.09
N ASP A 435 -76.95 -30.11 -5.89
CA ASP A 435 -77.06 -30.09 -7.35
C ASP A 435 -76.29 -28.97 -8.06
N ILE A 436 -75.15 -29.30 -8.68
CA ILE A 436 -74.58 -28.48 -9.75
C ILE A 436 -75.16 -28.97 -11.08
N ASP A 437 -76.23 -28.28 -11.50
CA ASP A 437 -76.98 -28.40 -12.75
C ASP A 437 -76.03 -28.42 -13.98
N VAL A 438 -75.90 -29.59 -14.61
CA VAL A 438 -75.17 -29.76 -15.87
C VAL A 438 -76.03 -29.19 -17.02
N LYS A 439 -75.92 -27.88 -17.27
CA LYS A 439 -76.39 -27.26 -18.52
C LYS A 439 -75.25 -26.82 -19.42
N LYS A 440 -74.91 -27.76 -20.31
CA LYS A 440 -74.55 -27.63 -21.73
C LYS A 440 -74.28 -26.24 -22.32
N THR A 441 -73.25 -26.26 -23.19
CA THR A 441 -72.98 -25.42 -24.39
C THR A 441 -72.43 -24.01 -24.13
N LYS A 442 -71.37 -23.52 -24.79
CA LYS A 442 -70.99 -23.74 -26.19
C LYS A 442 -69.53 -23.29 -26.43
N ILE A 443 -68.76 -24.12 -27.13
CA ILE A 443 -67.59 -23.68 -27.91
C ILE A 443 -68.15 -22.92 -29.12
N ASP A 444 -67.65 -21.71 -29.40
CA ASP A 444 -67.65 -21.15 -30.75
C ASP A 444 -66.30 -20.45 -30.99
N LEU A 445 -65.46 -21.19 -31.72
CA LEU A 445 -64.43 -20.83 -32.72
C LEU A 445 -63.42 -19.69 -32.44
#